data_AF-A0A0R3UQT8-F1
#
_entry.id   AF-A0A0R3UQT8-F1
#
_cell.length_a   1.000
_cell.length_b   1.000
_cell.length_c   1.000
_cell.angle_alpha   90.00
_cell.angle_beta   90.00
_cell.angle_gamma   90.00
#
_symmetry.space_group_name_H-M   'P 1'
#
loop_
_entity.id
_entity.type
_entity.pdbx_description
1 polymer ?
#
loop_
_entity_poly.entity_id
_entity_poly.type
_entity_poly.pdbx_seq_one_letter_code
_entity_poly.pdbx_strand_id
1 'polypeptide(L)'
;MTMKDRIDWNLNEFPQGIKDIVIEALCIYKDHLKIAKHIKESADLLYGGPHHCIVGRKFYGCATLEHWMQCRLDDVRIYLYKSPRWAT
;
A
#
# COMPACT_ATOMS: atom_id res chain seq x y z
N MET A 1 11.60 7.13 -19.27
CA MET A 1 11.36 7.27 -17.82
C MET A 1 10.30 6.25 -17.45
N THR A 2 10.62 5.27 -16.61
CA THR A 2 9.69 4.17 -16.29
C THR A 2 8.76 4.59 -15.15
N MET A 3 7.58 3.96 -15.02
CA MET A 3 6.68 4.25 -13.88
C MET A 3 7.36 4.04 -12.52
N LYS A 4 8.34 3.13 -12.44
CA LYS A 4 9.16 2.88 -11.25
C LYS A 4 9.93 4.12 -10.79
N ASP A 5 10.35 4.98 -11.73
CA ASP A 5 11.13 6.19 -11.45
C ASP A 5 10.27 7.38 -10.99
N ARG A 6 8.94 7.27 -11.07
CA ARG A 6 7.99 8.34 -10.72
C ARG A 6 7.35 8.17 -9.35
N ILE A 7 7.58 7.03 -8.70
CA ILE A 7 6.97 6.71 -7.42
C ILE A 7 7.98 7.01 -6.31
N ASP A 8 7.59 7.89 -5.39
CA ASP A 8 8.31 8.11 -4.15
C ASP A 8 7.91 7.03 -3.14
N TRP A 9 8.88 6.28 -2.60
CA TRP A 9 8.64 5.13 -1.73
C TRP A 9 9.23 5.36 -0.34
N ASN A 10 8.47 5.01 0.69
CA ASN A 10 9.00 4.78 2.03
C ASN A 10 8.42 3.46 2.55
N LEU A 11 9.29 2.49 2.80
CA LEU A 11 8.89 1.12 3.09
C LEU A 11 8.84 0.80 4.58
N ASN A 12 9.31 1.64 5.50
CA ASN A 12 9.44 1.35 6.95
C ASN A 12 9.42 -0.16 7.33
N GLU A 13 10.49 -0.87 6.98
CA GLU A 13 10.72 -2.31 7.23
C GLU A 13 9.77 -3.30 6.53
N PHE A 14 8.80 -2.81 5.75
CA PHE A 14 7.94 -3.62 4.90
C PHE A 14 8.74 -4.27 3.75
N PRO A 15 8.47 -5.55 3.40
CA PRO A 15 9.19 -6.27 2.36
C PRO A 15 9.17 -5.57 0.99
N GLN A 16 10.34 -5.51 0.31
CA GLN A 16 10.48 -4.80 -0.98
C GLN A 16 9.58 -5.35 -2.10
N GLY A 17 9.20 -6.63 -2.04
CA GLY A 17 8.33 -7.27 -3.03
C GLY A 17 6.94 -6.63 -3.16
N ILE A 18 6.49 -5.85 -2.17
CA ILE A 18 5.23 -5.11 -2.26
C ILE A 18 5.22 -4.09 -3.40
N LYS A 19 6.39 -3.59 -3.82
CA LYS A 19 6.50 -2.59 -4.89
C LYS A 19 5.89 -3.09 -6.19
N ASP A 20 6.15 -4.34 -6.56
CA ASP A 20 5.65 -4.89 -7.83
C ASP A 20 4.12 -5.04 -7.80
N ILE A 21 3.54 -5.44 -6.66
CA ILE A 21 2.09 -5.52 -6.45
C ILE A 21 1.43 -4.14 -6.56
N VAL A 22 2.03 -3.13 -5.96
CA VAL A 22 1.52 -1.74 -6.02
C VAL A 22 1.57 -1.21 -7.46
N ILE A 23 2.66 -1.48 -8.18
CA ILE A 23 2.82 -1.08 -9.58
C ILE A 23 1.80 -1.80 -10.46
N GLU A 24 1.61 -3.11 -10.26
CA GLU A 24 0.60 -3.90 -10.95
C GLU A 24 -0.80 -3.32 -10.72
N ALA A 25 -1.17 -3.05 -9.47
CA ALA A 25 -2.47 -2.48 -9.12
C ALA A 25 -2.71 -1.12 -9.80
N LEU A 26 -1.69 -0.26 -9.82
CA LEU A 26 -1.74 1.05 -10.48
C LEU A 26 -1.81 0.96 -12.01
N CYS A 27 -1.29 -0.11 -12.61
CA CYS A 27 -1.39 -0.36 -14.05
C CYS A 27 -2.77 -0.88 -14.45
N ILE A 28 -3.37 -1.76 -13.65
CA ILE A 28 -4.63 -2.45 -13.97
C ILE A 28 -5.85 -1.60 -13.60
N TYR A 29 -5.77 -0.83 -12.52
CA TYR A 29 -6.93 -0.14 -11.95
C TYR A 29 -6.72 1.37 -11.90
N LYS A 30 -7.79 2.12 -12.21
CA LYS A 30 -7.88 3.58 -11.98
C LYS A 30 -8.71 3.94 -10.75
N ASP A 31 -9.57 3.02 -10.32
CA ASP A 31 -10.44 3.21 -9.16
C ASP A 31 -9.68 2.96 -7.85
N HIS A 32 -9.70 3.93 -6.94
CA HIS A 32 -8.94 3.87 -5.68
C HIS A 32 -9.32 2.65 -4.83
N LEU A 33 -10.59 2.29 -4.77
CA LEU A 33 -11.05 1.17 -3.95
C LEU A 33 -10.56 -0.17 -4.52
N LYS A 34 -10.58 -0.34 -5.85
CA LYS A 34 -10.02 -1.52 -6.52
C LYS A 34 -8.50 -1.63 -6.31
N ILE A 35 -7.77 -0.52 -6.40
CA ILE A 35 -6.32 -0.48 -6.11
C ILE A 35 -6.08 -0.92 -4.66
N ALA A 36 -6.79 -0.31 -3.70
CA ALA A 36 -6.63 -0.61 -2.29
C ALA A 36 -6.92 -2.08 -1.97
N LYS A 37 -8.03 -2.61 -2.52
CA LYS A 37 -8.44 -4.00 -2.35
C LYS A 37 -7.40 -4.96 -2.90
N HIS A 38 -6.94 -4.75 -4.12
CA HIS A 38 -5.94 -5.62 -4.75
C HIS A 38 -4.64 -5.66 -3.93
N ILE A 39 -4.11 -4.51 -3.53
CA ILE A 39 -2.88 -4.44 -2.72
C ILE A 39 -3.07 -5.14 -1.37
N LYS A 40 -4.20 -4.88 -0.70
CA LYS A 40 -4.52 -5.48 0.61
C LYS A 40 -4.61 -7.00 0.52
N GLU A 41 -5.38 -7.53 -0.43
CA GLU A 41 -5.58 -8.98 -0.57
C GLU A 41 -4.28 -9.69 -0.93
N SER A 42 -3.48 -9.12 -1.83
CA SER A 42 -2.16 -9.66 -2.17
C SER A 42 -1.19 -9.61 -0.98
N ALA A 43 -1.19 -8.52 -0.21
CA ALA A 43 -0.35 -8.40 0.99
C ALA A 43 -0.77 -9.39 2.09
N ASP A 44 -2.07 -9.60 2.30
CA ASP A 44 -2.57 -10.60 3.25
C ASP A 44 -2.15 -12.01 2.87
N LEU A 45 -2.21 -12.34 1.57
CA LEU A 45 -1.81 -13.64 1.05
C LEU A 45 -0.31 -13.90 1.20
N LEU A 46 0.53 -12.89 0.92
CA LEU A 46 1.99 -13.06 0.86
C LEU A 46 2.72 -12.78 2.16
N TYR A 47 2.22 -11.86 2.99
CA TYR A 47 2.91 -11.38 4.19
C TYR A 47 2.12 -11.67 5.49
N GLY A 48 0.97 -12.32 5.37
CA GLY A 48 0.11 -12.71 6.48
C GLY A 48 -0.67 -11.54 7.07
N GLY A 49 -1.98 -11.56 6.89
CA GLY A 49 -2.89 -10.52 7.36
C GLY A 49 -3.06 -10.41 8.89
N PRO A 50 -3.83 -9.42 9.35
CA PRO A 50 -4.58 -8.46 8.52
C PRO A 50 -3.78 -7.20 8.16
N HIS A 51 -3.78 -6.84 6.87
CA HIS A 51 -3.30 -5.55 6.36
C HIS A 51 -4.47 -4.61 6.05
N HIS A 52 -4.17 -3.31 6.17
CA HIS A 52 -5.07 -2.22 5.86
C HIS A 52 -4.43 -1.37 4.78
N CYS A 53 -5.16 -1.07 3.71
CA CYS A 53 -4.68 -0.28 2.59
C CYS A 53 -5.58 0.93 2.34
N ILE A 54 -4.98 2.10 2.24
CA ILE A 54 -5.64 3.38 2.00
C ILE A 54 -5.07 3.95 0.69
N VAL A 55 -5.96 4.30 -0.22
CA VAL A 55 -5.61 4.94 -1.50
C VAL A 55 -6.42 6.22 -1.63
N GLY A 56 -5.73 7.35 -1.85
CA GLY A 56 -6.40 8.62 -2.02
C GLY A 56 -5.44 9.78 -2.25
N ARG A 57 -5.97 10.95 -2.59
CA ARG A 57 -5.15 12.14 -2.88
C ARG A 57 -4.66 12.85 -1.63
N LYS A 58 -5.53 12.95 -0.63
CA LYS A 58 -5.29 13.60 0.66
C LYS A 58 -6.00 12.81 1.74
N PHE A 59 -5.24 12.31 2.70
CA PHE A 59 -5.76 11.68 3.90
C PHE A 59 -4.76 11.85 5.04
N TYR A 60 -5.28 11.78 6.26
CA TYR A 60 -4.52 11.74 7.50
C TYR A 60 -5.16 10.67 8.38
N GLY A 61 -4.35 9.93 9.13
CA GLY A 61 -4.83 8.88 10.00
C GLY A 61 -3.82 8.63 11.12
N CYS A 62 -4.32 8.11 12.24
CA CYS A 62 -3.53 7.61 13.34
C CYS A 62 -3.97 6.18 13.60
N ALA A 63 -3.02 5.25 13.60
CA ALA A 63 -3.31 3.83 13.82
C ALA A 63 -2.16 3.20 14.60
N THR A 64 -2.46 2.08 15.27
CA THR A 64 -1.43 1.20 15.84
C THR A 64 -0.93 0.28 14.74
N LEU A 65 0.35 0.39 14.39
CA LEU A 65 0.97 -0.30 13.26
C LEU A 65 2.23 -1.06 13.71
N GLU A 66 2.47 -2.20 13.06
CA GLU A 66 3.77 -2.87 13.03
C GLU A 66 4.57 -2.31 11.84
N HIS A 67 4.77 -3.11 10.80
CA HIS A 67 5.39 -2.68 9.54
C HIS A 67 4.38 -1.97 8.64
N TRP A 68 4.84 -0.97 7.90
CA TRP A 68 4.01 -0.22 6.95
C TRP A 68 4.83 0.28 5.78
N MET A 69 4.16 0.51 4.65
CA MET A 69 4.73 1.18 3.50
C MET A 69 3.81 2.30 3.04
N GLN A 70 4.42 3.33 2.48
CA GLN A 70 3.72 4.39 1.78
C GLN A 70 4.40 4.65 0.45
N CYS A 71 3.61 5.03 -0.53
CA CYS A 71 4.16 5.58 -1.75
C CYS A 71 3.28 6.68 -2.33
N ARG A 72 3.88 7.47 -3.20
CA ARG A 72 3.20 8.55 -3.90
C ARG A 72 3.53 8.48 -5.39
N LEU A 73 2.47 8.42 -6.21
CA LEU A 73 2.54 8.61 -7.65
C LEU A 73 1.72 9.87 -7.98
N ASP A 74 2.40 10.92 -8.44
CA ASP A 74 1.77 12.22 -8.75
C ASP A 74 0.95 12.78 -7.57
N ASP A 75 -0.38 12.80 -7.69
CA ASP A 75 -1.34 13.24 -6.68
C ASP A 75 -1.95 12.10 -5.87
N VAL A 76 -1.71 10.83 -6.24
CA VAL A 76 -2.22 9.65 -5.54
C VAL A 76 -1.22 9.19 -4.49
N ARG A 77 -1.71 9.02 -3.26
CA ARG A 77 -0.97 8.44 -2.14
C ARG A 77 -1.55 7.08 -1.81
N ILE A 78 -0.67 6.14 -1.51
CA ILE A 78 -1.00 4.79 -1.07
C ILE A 78 -0.32 4.59 0.28
N TYR A 79 -1.07 4.07 1.25
CA TYR A 79 -0.57 3.72 2.57
C TYR A 79 -1.07 2.31 2.93
N LEU A 80 -0.14 1.39 3.17
CA LEU A 80 -0.42 0.01 3.55
C LEU A 80 0.26 -0.26 4.89
N TYR A 81 -0.47 -0.81 5.85
CA TYR A 81 0.11 -1.17 7.14
C TYR A 81 -0.50 -2.44 7.69
N LYS A 82 0.26 -3.12 8.54
CA LYS A 82 -0.23 -4.24 9.34
C LYS A 82 -0.60 -3.76 10.73
N SER A 83 -1.80 -4.07 11.18
CA SER A 83 -2.20 -3.85 12.57
C SER A 83 -1.80 -5.07 13.42
N PRO A 84 -1.40 -4.88 14.69
CA PRO A 84 -1.19 -5.99 15.60
C PRO A 84 -2.46 -6.85 15.72
N ARG A 85 -2.31 -8.17 15.88
CA ARG A 85 -3.46 -9.10 15.94
C ARG A 85 -4.44 -8.85 17.08
N TRP A 86 -4.01 -8.16 18.14
CA TRP A 86 -4.87 -7.79 19.27
C TRP A 86 -5.70 -6.52 18.99
N ALA A 87 -5.40 -5.80 17.90
CA ALA A 87 -6.05 -4.55 17.53
C ALA A 87 -7.16 -4.72 16.47
N THR A 88 -7.46 -5.95 16.06
CA THR A 88 -8.50 -6.30 15.07
C THR A 88 -9.69 -7.01 15.67
#